data_AF-A0A8T7AKH4-F1
#
_entry.id   AF-A0A8T7AKH4-F1
#
_cell.length_a   1.000
_cell.length_b   1.000
_cell.length_c   1.000
_cell.angle_alpha   90.00
_cell.angle_beta   90.00
_cell.angle_gamma   90.00
#
_symmetry.space_group_name_H-M   'P 1'
#
loop_
_entity.id
_entity.type
_entity.pdbx_description
1 polymer ?
#
loop_
_entity_poly.entity_id
_entity_poly.type
_entity_poly.pdbx_seq_one_letter_code
_entity_poly.pdbx_strand_id
1 'polypeptide(L)'
;ISQLAGEQETDADRVPPLNGRVQVVYEPNERWQGVFRASFADRQDELSPRDVSDPRINPEGTAGWLVLGTEFTWYRNDWRFTLGADNILDASYRVHGSGVDARGRNLFGSVEYRW
;
A
#
# COMPACT_ATOMS: atom_id res chain seq x y z
N ILE A 1 46.91 9.08 -22.86
CA ILE A 1 46.21 8.44 -21.72
C ILE A 1 44.99 9.29 -21.44
N SER A 2 43.88 9.02 -22.12
CA SER A 2 42.62 9.73 -21.94
C SER A 2 41.80 8.92 -20.95
N GLN A 3 41.58 9.46 -19.75
CA GLN A 3 40.84 8.78 -18.70
C GLN A 3 39.41 8.56 -19.18
N LEU A 4 38.99 7.29 -19.21
CA LEU A 4 37.58 6.92 -19.24
C LEU A 4 36.96 7.54 -17.98
N ALA A 5 36.16 8.59 -18.16
CA ALA A 5 35.30 9.07 -17.10
C ALA A 5 34.42 7.88 -16.71
N GLY A 6 34.64 7.30 -15.53
CA GLY A 6 33.75 6.27 -15.01
C GLY A 6 32.34 6.84 -15.02
N GLU A 7 31.39 6.09 -15.58
CA GLU A 7 29.97 6.37 -15.35
C GLU A 7 29.81 6.58 -13.85
N GLN A 8 29.36 7.77 -13.44
CA GLN A 8 29.00 7.96 -12.05
C GLN A 8 27.89 6.96 -11.76
N GLU A 9 28.15 6.06 -10.81
CA GLU A 9 27.16 5.10 -10.34
C GLU A 9 26.03 5.93 -9.70
N THR A 10 24.92 6.04 -10.42
CA THR A 10 23.73 6.75 -9.97
C THR A 10 22.69 5.74 -9.52
N ASP A 11 21.93 6.10 -8.49
CA ASP A 11 20.78 5.32 -8.04
C ASP A 11 19.85 5.01 -9.22
N ALA A 12 19.25 3.82 -9.18
CA ALA A 12 18.33 3.40 -10.22
C ALA A 12 17.02 4.21 -10.16
N ASP A 13 16.47 4.51 -11.33
CA ASP A 13 15.21 5.25 -11.45
C ASP A 13 14.04 4.48 -10.81
N ARG A 14 13.26 5.18 -9.97
CA ARG A 14 11.96 4.76 -9.41
C ARG A 14 12.00 3.40 -8.72
N VAL A 15 13.09 3.12 -8.00
CA VAL A 15 13.18 1.92 -7.18
C VAL A 15 12.08 1.98 -6.11
N PRO A 16 11.17 0.99 -6.06
CA PRO A 16 10.15 0.99 -5.03
C PRO A 16 10.81 0.76 -3.65
N PRO A 17 10.37 1.46 -2.59
CA PRO A 17 10.80 1.12 -1.24
C PRO A 17 10.46 -0.33 -0.92
N LEU A 18 11.13 -0.92 0.08
CA LEU A 18 10.69 -2.18 0.66
C LEU A 18 9.24 -2.05 1.10
N ASN A 19 8.34 -2.77 0.45
CA ASN A 19 6.92 -2.67 0.71
C ASN A 19 6.28 -4.06 0.73
N GLY A 20 5.10 -4.14 1.32
CA GLY A 20 4.40 -5.39 1.40
C GLY A 20 3.06 -5.32 2.09
N ARG A 21 2.45 -6.48 2.18
CA ARG A 21 1.20 -6.70 2.89
C ARG A 21 1.24 -8.03 3.62
N VAL A 22 0.84 -8.00 4.89
CA VAL A 22 0.58 -9.20 5.69
C VAL A 22 -0.92 -9.26 5.99
N GLN A 23 -1.50 -10.46 5.87
CA GLN A 23 -2.90 -10.69 6.16
C GLN A 23 -3.08 -11.91 7.05
N VAL A 24 -4.01 -11.82 7.98
CA VAL A 24 -4.51 -12.95 8.76
C VAL A 24 -5.97 -13.13 8.40
N VAL A 25 -6.31 -14.33 7.92
CA VAL A 25 -7.69 -14.74 7.62
C VAL A 25 -8.13 -15.73 8.68
N TYR A 26 -9.30 -15.48 9.26
CA TYR A 26 -9.89 -16.29 10.32
C TYR A 26 -11.30 -16.71 9.93
N GLU A 27 -11.51 -18.03 9.84
CA GLU A 27 -12.77 -18.64 9.43
C GLU A 27 -13.22 -19.62 10.52
N PRO A 28 -13.94 -19.14 11.56
CA PRO A 28 -14.34 -20.00 12.68
C PRO A 28 -15.35 -21.10 12.27
N ASN A 29 -16.07 -20.89 11.17
CA ASN A 29 -17.00 -21.82 10.55
C ASN A 29 -17.40 -21.30 9.16
N GLU A 30 -18.20 -22.07 8.44
CA GLU A 30 -18.67 -21.76 7.07
C GLU A 30 -19.50 -20.46 6.97
N ARG A 31 -19.98 -19.89 8.08
CA ARG A 31 -20.80 -18.68 8.06
C ARG A 31 -20.00 -17.39 8.20
N TRP A 32 -18.76 -17.44 8.68
CA TRP A 32 -18.03 -16.22 9.03
C TRP A 32 -16.59 -16.26 8.54
N GLN A 33 -16.13 -15.12 8.03
CA GLN A 33 -14.72 -14.87 7.73
C GLN A 33 -14.34 -13.48 8.25
N GLY A 34 -13.24 -13.39 8.99
CA GLY A 34 -12.60 -12.15 9.38
C GLY A 34 -11.22 -12.04 8.72
N VAL A 35 -10.89 -10.87 8.19
CA VAL A 35 -9.57 -10.59 7.60
C VAL A 35 -8.99 -9.39 8.32
N PHE A 36 -7.78 -9.52 8.85
CA PHE A 36 -6.96 -8.40 9.34
C PHE A 36 -5.78 -8.21 8.40
N ARG A 37 -5.48 -6.96 8.03
CA ARG A 37 -4.46 -6.62 7.05
C ARG A 37 -3.55 -5.51 7.56
N ALA A 38 -2.25 -5.68 7.39
CA ALA A 38 -1.26 -4.63 7.53
C ALA A 38 -0.58 -4.44 6.18
N SER A 39 -0.67 -3.25 5.59
CA SER A 39 0.08 -2.87 4.39
C SER A 39 1.11 -1.81 4.77
N PHE A 40 2.32 -1.92 4.26
CA PHE A 40 3.39 -1.00 4.61
C PHE A 40 4.32 -0.73 3.43
N ALA A 41 5.02 0.39 3.50
CA ALA A 41 6.24 0.64 2.77
C ALA A 41 7.24 1.32 3.70
N ASP A 42 8.50 0.94 3.60
CA ASP A 42 9.59 1.67 4.24
C ASP A 42 9.82 3.02 3.55
N ARG A 43 10.65 3.85 4.16
CA ARG A 43 11.09 5.11 3.58
C ARG A 43 11.94 4.86 2.33
N GLN A 44 11.80 5.72 1.32
CA GLN A 44 12.64 5.75 0.13
C GLN A 44 13.41 7.08 0.08
N ASP A 45 14.72 7.04 0.26
CA ASP A 45 15.61 8.21 0.18
C ASP A 45 16.69 8.08 -0.90
N GLU A 46 16.83 6.90 -1.53
CA GLU A 46 17.77 6.65 -2.64
C GLU A 46 17.09 7.05 -3.94
N LEU A 47 17.35 8.28 -4.38
CA LEU A 47 16.70 8.91 -5.52
C LEU A 47 17.71 9.20 -6.62
N SER A 48 17.43 8.73 -7.83
CA SER A 48 18.20 9.13 -9.00
C SER A 48 18.02 10.63 -9.28
N PRO A 49 18.93 11.27 -10.04
CA PRO A 49 18.76 12.66 -10.46
C PRO A 49 17.42 12.91 -11.18
N ARG A 50 16.90 11.89 -11.87
CA ARG A 50 15.60 11.95 -12.53
C ARG A 50 14.46 11.96 -11.53
N ASP A 51 14.54 11.15 -10.47
CA ASP A 51 13.51 11.09 -9.43
C ASP A 51 13.46 12.37 -8.61
N VAL A 52 14.62 12.97 -8.29
CA VAL A 52 14.69 14.29 -7.64
C VAL A 52 14.01 15.37 -8.48
N SER A 53 14.07 15.26 -9.81
CA SER A 53 13.43 16.19 -10.74
C SER A 53 11.94 15.90 -11.00
N ASP A 54 11.43 14.74 -10.58
CA ASP A 54 10.03 14.35 -10.79
C ASP A 54 9.15 15.05 -9.73
N PRO A 55 8.24 15.96 -10.12
CA PRO A 55 7.43 16.73 -9.16
C PRO A 55 6.46 15.88 -8.33
N ARG A 56 6.32 14.59 -8.65
CA ARG A 56 5.49 13.64 -7.91
C ARG A 56 6.23 13.01 -6.74
N ILE A 57 7.56 13.07 -6.74
CA ILE A 57 8.44 12.53 -5.70
C ILE A 57 8.95 13.74 -4.91
N ASN A 58 8.88 13.67 -3.58
CA ASN A 58 9.51 14.69 -2.76
C ASN A 58 11.04 14.54 -2.92
N PRO A 59 11.78 15.60 -3.26
CA PRO A 59 13.24 15.54 -3.44
C PRO A 59 13.99 15.13 -2.16
N GLU A 60 13.35 15.21 -0.99
CA GLU A 60 13.88 14.69 0.29
C GLU A 60 13.55 13.22 0.54
N GLY A 61 12.91 12.52 -0.41
CA GLY A 61 12.48 11.14 -0.27
C GLY A 61 10.99 10.98 0.03
N THR A 62 10.50 9.74 -0.04
CA THR A 62 9.13 9.39 0.32
C THR A 62 9.09 8.74 1.69
N ALA A 63 8.34 9.34 2.61
CA ALA A 63 8.15 8.78 3.96
C ALA A 63 7.52 7.38 3.92
N GLY A 64 8.02 6.51 4.79
CA GLY A 64 7.40 5.20 5.03
C GLY A 64 6.02 5.34 5.67
N TRP A 65 5.21 4.29 5.54
CA TRP A 65 3.85 4.26 6.04
C TRP A 65 3.41 2.86 6.44
N LEU A 66 2.45 2.81 7.36
CA LEU A 66 1.75 1.60 7.80
C LEU A 66 0.25 1.89 7.81
N VAL A 67 -0.50 1.03 7.15
CA VAL A 67 -1.96 1.10 7.04
C VAL A 67 -2.55 -0.22 7.52
N LEU A 68 -3.47 -0.12 8.48
CA LEU A 68 -4.23 -1.25 8.98
C LEU A 68 -5.63 -1.27 8.37
N GLY A 69 -6.08 -2.46 8.00
CA GLY A 69 -7.41 -2.71 7.48
C GLY A 69 -8.01 -3.98 8.05
N THR A 70 -9.34 -4.04 8.06
CA THR A 70 -10.09 -5.20 8.50
C THR A 70 -11.33 -5.40 7.64
N GLU A 71 -11.74 -6.64 7.46
CA GLU A 71 -12.94 -7.02 6.74
C GLU A 71 -13.63 -8.17 7.46
N PHE A 72 -14.95 -8.16 7.43
CA PHE A 72 -15.79 -9.18 8.02
C PHE A 72 -16.85 -9.58 7.00
N THR A 73 -16.93 -10.89 6.75
CA THR A 73 -17.88 -11.49 5.83
C THR A 73 -18.80 -12.44 6.57
N TRP A 74 -20.09 -12.34 6.28
CA TRP A 74 -21.14 -13.26 6.70
C TRP A 74 -21.73 -13.99 5.50
N TYR A 75 -21.77 -15.32 5.58
CA TYR A 75 -22.40 -16.18 4.59
C TYR A 75 -23.74 -16.71 5.12
N ARG A 76 -24.79 -16.56 4.31
CA ARG A 76 -26.13 -17.07 4.62
C ARG A 76 -26.81 -17.58 3.35
N ASN A 77 -26.93 -18.89 3.22
CA ASN A 77 -27.44 -19.55 2.01
C ASN A 77 -26.62 -19.05 0.80
N ASP A 78 -27.30 -18.59 -0.24
CA ASP A 78 -26.71 -18.03 -1.46
C ASP A 78 -26.24 -16.58 -1.33
N TRP A 79 -26.33 -16.00 -0.12
CA TRP A 79 -25.94 -14.61 0.15
C TRP A 79 -24.60 -14.50 0.86
N ARG A 80 -23.84 -13.48 0.47
CA ARG A 80 -22.61 -13.03 1.12
C ARG A 80 -22.73 -11.55 1.45
N PHE A 81 -22.50 -11.20 2.70
CA PHE A 81 -22.47 -9.82 3.19
C PHE A 81 -21.07 -9.49 3.67
N THR A 82 -20.49 -8.41 3.17
CA THR A 82 -19.14 -7.98 3.54
C THR A 82 -19.20 -6.56 4.10
N LEU A 83 -18.51 -6.32 5.21
CA LEU A 83 -18.25 -4.99 5.76
C LEU A 83 -16.77 -4.88 6.09
N GLY A 84 -16.16 -3.73 5.82
CA GLY A 84 -14.76 -3.53 6.14
C GLY A 84 -14.40 -2.07 6.36
N ALA A 85 -13.20 -1.89 6.89
CA ALA A 85 -12.57 -0.62 7.13
C ALA A 85 -11.11 -0.70 6.67
N ASP A 86 -10.65 0.30 5.93
CA ASP A 86 -9.23 0.47 5.58
C ASP A 86 -8.71 1.78 6.16
N ASN A 87 -7.40 1.81 6.40
CA ASN A 87 -6.70 2.92 7.04
C ASN A 87 -7.31 3.29 8.41
N ILE A 88 -7.47 2.28 9.26
CA ILE A 88 -8.12 2.39 10.59
C ILE A 88 -7.42 3.45 11.47
N LEU A 89 -6.11 3.62 11.31
CA LEU A 89 -5.32 4.61 12.05
C LEU A 89 -5.36 6.02 11.43
N ASP A 90 -6.02 6.20 10.29
CA ASP A 90 -6.08 7.45 9.53
C ASP A 90 -4.70 8.03 9.21
N ALA A 91 -3.78 7.16 8.77
CA ALA A 91 -2.47 7.57 8.32
C ALA A 91 -2.62 8.48 7.10
N SER A 92 -2.01 9.67 7.15
CA SER A 92 -1.76 10.48 5.96
C SER A 92 -0.51 9.95 5.29
N TYR A 93 -0.64 9.40 4.09
CA TYR A 93 0.48 8.79 3.39
C TYR A 93 0.37 8.98 1.88
N ARG A 94 1.51 8.85 1.21
CA ARG A 94 1.64 8.88 -0.24
C ARG A 94 2.44 7.68 -0.68
N VAL A 95 1.97 6.99 -1.72
CA VAL A 95 2.74 5.91 -2.34
C VAL A 95 3.86 6.55 -3.17
N HIS A 96 5.07 5.99 -3.07
CA HIS A 96 6.23 6.51 -3.81
C HIS A 96 5.91 6.62 -5.31
N GLY A 97 6.14 7.81 -5.88
CA GLY A 97 5.88 8.11 -7.29
C GLY A 97 4.41 8.29 -7.70
N SER A 98 3.43 8.22 -6.77
CA SER A 98 2.00 8.39 -7.12
C SER A 98 1.66 9.84 -7.51
N GLY A 99 2.33 10.81 -6.89
CA GLY A 99 2.02 12.24 -7.03
C GLY A 99 0.72 12.70 -6.35
N VAL A 100 0.02 11.79 -5.66
CA VAL A 100 -1.24 12.07 -4.97
C VAL A 100 -1.31 11.34 -3.64
N ASP A 101 -1.88 12.00 -2.63
CA ASP A 101 -2.08 11.40 -1.32
C ASP A 101 -3.13 10.28 -1.37
N ALA A 102 -2.90 9.25 -0.58
CA ALA A 102 -3.80 8.11 -0.50
C ALA A 102 -5.05 8.44 0.34
N ARG A 103 -6.05 7.57 0.25
CA ARG A 103 -7.30 7.74 1.00
C ARG A 103 -7.03 7.63 2.50
N GLY A 104 -7.65 8.52 3.26
CA GLY A 104 -7.73 8.42 4.72
C GLY A 104 -8.60 7.22 5.17
N ARG A 105 -9.00 7.24 6.44
CA ARG A 105 -9.89 6.23 7.00
C ARG A 105 -11.17 6.11 6.21
N ASN A 106 -11.53 4.89 5.84
CA ASN A 106 -12.73 4.64 5.05
C ASN A 106 -13.41 3.33 5.44
N LEU A 107 -14.72 3.27 5.18
CA LEU A 107 -15.56 2.10 5.36
C LEU A 107 -16.12 1.66 4.01
N PHE A 108 -16.31 0.36 3.85
CA PHE A 108 -16.89 -0.22 2.65
C PHE A 108 -17.79 -1.41 3.01
N GLY A 109 -18.67 -1.78 2.09
CA GLY A 109 -19.50 -2.96 2.22
C GLY A 109 -20.03 -3.47 0.89
N SER A 110 -20.34 -4.77 0.85
CA SER A 110 -20.95 -5.43 -0.31
C SER A 110 -22.06 -6.39 0.14
N VAL A 111 -23.00 -6.62 -0.76
CA VAL A 111 -23.99 -7.69 -0.67
C VAL A 111 -23.97 -8.41 -2.01
N GLU A 112 -23.75 -9.72 -1.98
CA GLU A 112 -23.62 -10.57 -3.16
C GLU A 112 -24.59 -11.74 -3.04
N TYR A 113 -25.25 -12.10 -4.14
CA TYR A 113 -26.11 -13.28 -4.29
C TYR A 113 -25.53 -14.20 -5.36
N ARG A 114 -25.44 -15.50 -5.10
CA ARG A 114 -24.96 -16.51 -6.05
C ARG A 114 -26.14 -17.33 -6.57
N TRP A 115 -26.28 -17.49 -7.89
CA TRP A 115 -27.35 -18.26 -8.53
C TRP A 115 -26.78 -19.31 -9.49
#